data_AF-A0A3D0XRX0-F1
#
_entry.id   AF-A0A3D0XRX0-F1
#
_cell.length_a   1.000
_cell.length_b   1.000
_cell.length_c   1.000
_cell.angle_alpha   90.00
_cell.angle_beta   90.00
_cell.angle_gamma   90.00
#
_symmetry.space_group_name_H-M   'P 1'
#
loop_
_entity.id
_entity.type
_entity.pdbx_description
1 polymer ?
#
loop_
_entity_poly.entity_id
_entity_poly.type
_entity_poly.pdbx_seq_one_letter_code
_entity_poly.pdbx_strand_id
1 'polypeptide(L)'
;MRQVDLTSYLPPVLRPVKELNHTMAAESAELNRLNQCTENAFADLFVSTLTPYGIARWEKILGIAPAGTEQKRRETILARIYSDSILNGAYLLDFVSKQAHAGTRVEVQPEKYTFQIYIAALPSEKIGVKAIMDMVEQVKPANMGFALKYEQGAGCVEYFGACLQTAKVFEIKQVI
;
A
#
# COMPACT_ATOMS: atom_id res chain seq x y z
N MET A 1 -9.82 2.39 -31.94
CA MET A 1 -11.20 2.48 -31.44
C MET A 1 -12.15 2.53 -32.62
N ARG A 2 -13.36 1.96 -32.49
CA ARG A 2 -14.31 1.91 -33.58
C ARG A 2 -15.13 3.20 -33.55
N GLN A 3 -14.74 4.17 -34.38
CA GLN A 3 -15.60 5.30 -34.67
C GLN A 3 -16.87 4.75 -35.34
N VAL A 4 -18.03 5.02 -34.74
CA VAL A 4 -19.31 4.55 -35.24
C VAL A 4 -19.89 5.62 -36.14
N ASP A 5 -20.22 5.21 -37.36
CA ASP A 5 -20.99 6.01 -38.31
C ASP A 5 -22.34 5.33 -38.54
N LEU A 6 -23.40 5.89 -37.97
CA LEU A 6 -24.75 5.35 -38.05
C LEU A 6 -25.32 5.39 -39.46
N THR A 7 -24.84 6.29 -40.33
CA THR A 7 -25.30 6.38 -41.72
C THR A 7 -24.95 5.12 -42.51
N SER A 8 -23.84 4.45 -42.15
CA SER A 8 -23.43 3.17 -42.75
C SER A 8 -24.40 2.02 -42.44
N TYR A 9 -25.15 2.11 -41.35
CA TYR A 9 -26.13 1.10 -40.92
C TYR A 9 -27.52 1.32 -41.55
N LEU A 10 -27.74 2.41 -42.28
CA LEU A 10 -29.01 2.66 -42.93
C LEU A 10 -29.23 1.68 -44.11
N PRO A 11 -30.40 1.02 -44.19
CA PRO A 11 -30.79 0.25 -45.36
C PRO A 11 -30.79 1.11 -46.64
N PRO A 12 -30.45 0.54 -47.81
CA PRO A 12 -30.36 1.30 -49.07
C PRO A 12 -31.61 2.11 -49.42
N VAL A 13 -32.80 1.61 -49.03
CA VAL A 13 -34.10 2.25 -49.27
C VAL A 13 -34.24 3.59 -48.55
N LEU A 14 -33.60 3.75 -47.39
CA LEU A 14 -33.72 4.96 -46.55
C LEU A 14 -32.59 5.97 -46.79
N ARG A 15 -31.50 5.57 -47.47
CA ARG A 15 -30.34 6.44 -47.73
C ARG A 15 -30.64 7.71 -48.54
N PRO A 16 -31.63 7.76 -49.45
CA PRO A 16 -31.95 9.00 -50.16
C PRO A 16 -32.61 10.06 -49.28
N VAL A 17 -33.16 9.68 -48.12
CA VAL A 17 -33.89 10.58 -47.22
C VAL A 17 -32.90 11.49 -46.50
N LYS A 18 -32.94 12.79 -46.79
CA LYS A 18 -31.96 13.76 -46.27
C LYS A 18 -32.11 13.96 -44.77
N GLU A 19 -33.33 14.01 -44.26
CA GLU A 19 -33.60 14.21 -42.83
C GLU A 19 -32.96 13.09 -42.00
N LEU A 20 -33.13 11.84 -42.44
CA LEU A 20 -32.56 10.68 -41.74
C LEU A 20 -31.03 10.71 -41.71
N ASN A 21 -30.38 11.09 -42.81
CA ASN A 21 -28.92 11.20 -42.83
C ASN A 21 -28.42 12.29 -41.86
N HIS A 22 -29.09 13.45 -41.82
CA HIS A 22 -28.71 14.52 -40.91
C HIS A 22 -28.91 14.15 -39.44
N THR A 23 -30.04 13.51 -39.11
CA THR A 23 -30.29 13.00 -37.75
C THR A 23 -29.25 11.95 -37.35
N MET A 24 -28.99 10.97 -38.23
CA MET A 24 -28.01 9.90 -37.96
C MET A 24 -26.59 10.43 -37.82
N ALA A 25 -26.21 11.46 -38.58
CA ALA A 25 -24.91 12.10 -38.44
C ALA A 25 -24.76 12.80 -37.07
N ALA A 26 -25.80 13.51 -36.62
CA ALA A 26 -25.82 14.13 -35.30
C ALA A 26 -25.77 13.08 -34.18
N GLU A 27 -26.57 12.02 -34.28
CA GLU A 27 -26.58 10.92 -33.32
C GLU A 27 -25.25 10.16 -33.29
N SER A 28 -24.59 9.99 -34.44
CA SER A 28 -23.27 9.36 -34.51
C SER A 28 -22.23 10.15 -33.71
N ALA A 29 -22.29 11.48 -33.75
CA ALA A 29 -21.38 12.32 -32.98
C ALA A 29 -21.59 12.13 -31.46
N GLU A 30 -22.83 12.13 -30.99
CA GLU A 30 -23.14 11.90 -29.57
C GLU A 30 -22.81 10.48 -29.11
N LEU A 31 -23.05 9.47 -29.95
CA LEU A 31 -22.72 8.08 -29.64
C LEU A 31 -21.20 7.89 -29.53
N ASN A 32 -20.42 8.52 -30.41
CA ASN A 32 -18.97 8.52 -30.31
C ASN A 32 -18.48 9.22 -29.03
N ARG A 33 -19.12 10.31 -28.59
CA ARG A 33 -18.82 10.93 -27.28
C ARG A 33 -19.12 10.00 -26.12
N LEU A 34 -20.27 9.31 -26.14
CA LEU A 34 -20.62 8.32 -25.11
C LEU A 34 -19.61 7.16 -25.06
N ASN A 35 -19.17 6.67 -26.22
CA ASN A 35 -18.12 5.65 -26.29
C ASN A 35 -16.82 6.15 -25.65
N GLN A 36 -16.39 7.37 -25.99
CA GLN A 36 -15.19 7.97 -25.39
C GLN A 36 -15.33 8.13 -23.86
N CYS A 37 -16.49 8.57 -23.38
CA CYS A 37 -16.77 8.66 -21.94
C CYS A 37 -16.71 7.29 -21.26
N THR A 38 -17.23 6.25 -21.92
CA THR A 38 -17.21 4.87 -21.41
C THR A 38 -15.79 4.34 -21.31
N GLU A 39 -14.96 4.61 -22.32
CA GLU A 39 -13.55 4.22 -22.30
C GLU A 39 -12.76 4.99 -21.25
N ASN A 40 -13.01 6.29 -21.09
CA ASN A 40 -12.42 7.07 -20.00
C ASN A 40 -12.83 6.50 -18.63
N ALA A 41 -14.08 6.07 -18.46
CA ALA A 41 -14.54 5.43 -17.24
C ALA A 41 -13.80 4.10 -16.97
N PHE A 42 -13.51 3.30 -18.00
CA PHE A 42 -12.68 2.11 -17.87
C PHE A 42 -11.22 2.44 -17.56
N ALA A 43 -10.65 3.47 -18.21
CA ALA A 43 -9.30 3.93 -17.96
C ALA A 43 -9.14 4.44 -16.51
N ASP A 44 -10.19 5.04 -15.95
CA ASP A 44 -10.22 5.55 -14.58
C ASP A 44 -10.28 4.44 -13.49
N LEU A 45 -10.45 3.17 -13.88
CA LEU A 45 -10.39 2.04 -12.97
C LEU A 45 -8.95 1.71 -12.52
N PHE A 46 -7.95 2.06 -13.34
CA PHE A 46 -6.55 1.74 -13.05
C PHE A 46 -5.73 3.02 -12.84
N VAL A 47 -4.96 3.06 -11.76
CA VAL A 47 -4.15 4.24 -11.38
C VAL A 47 -3.15 4.63 -12.48
N SER A 48 -2.63 3.66 -13.24
CA SER A 48 -1.69 3.87 -14.33
C SER A 48 -2.30 4.59 -15.55
N THR A 49 -3.60 4.41 -15.80
CA THR A 49 -4.30 4.93 -16.99
C THR A 49 -5.28 6.06 -16.65
N LEU A 50 -5.26 6.58 -15.43
CA LEU A 50 -6.19 7.59 -14.97
C LEU A 50 -6.23 8.81 -15.90
N THR A 51 -7.43 9.18 -16.31
CA THR A 51 -7.70 10.47 -16.96
C THR A 51 -7.60 11.60 -15.93
N PRO A 52 -7.51 12.88 -16.35
CA PRO A 52 -7.46 14.02 -15.43
C PRO A 52 -8.66 14.08 -14.47
N TYR A 53 -9.83 13.65 -14.96
CA TYR A 53 -11.05 13.51 -14.14
C TYR A 53 -10.90 12.41 -13.09
N GLY A 54 -10.41 11.23 -13.51
CA GLY A 54 -10.12 10.12 -12.60
C GLY A 54 -9.14 10.51 -11.49
N ILE A 55 -8.05 11.21 -11.82
CA ILE A 55 -7.06 11.67 -10.82
C ILE A 55 -7.74 12.52 -9.74
N ALA A 56 -8.53 13.52 -10.14
CA ALA A 56 -9.22 14.39 -9.19
C ALA A 56 -10.22 13.63 -8.31
N ARG A 57 -10.91 12.62 -8.87
CA ARG A 57 -11.83 11.77 -8.11
C ARG A 57 -11.09 10.95 -7.07
N TRP A 58 -9.97 10.32 -7.43
CA TRP A 58 -9.16 9.51 -6.51
C TRP A 58 -8.51 10.35 -5.40
N GLU A 59 -8.02 11.54 -5.72
CA GLU A 59 -7.51 12.49 -4.73
C GLU A 59 -8.57 12.86 -3.69
N LYS A 60 -9.80 13.11 -4.14
CA LYS A 60 -10.93 13.37 -3.23
C LYS A 60 -11.27 12.16 -2.35
N ILE A 61 -11.24 10.95 -2.91
CA ILE A 61 -11.50 9.71 -2.15
C ILE A 61 -10.43 9.49 -1.07
N LEU A 62 -9.16 9.75 -1.40
CA LEU A 62 -8.02 9.51 -0.52
C LEU A 62 -7.65 10.71 0.37
N GLY A 63 -8.33 11.86 0.21
CA GLY A 63 -8.04 13.08 0.94
C GLY A 63 -6.69 13.73 0.60
N ILE A 64 -6.20 13.53 -0.63
CA ILE A 64 -4.91 14.06 -1.11
C ILE A 64 -5.13 15.42 -1.77
N ALA A 65 -4.27 16.40 -1.46
CA ALA A 65 -4.29 17.69 -2.14
C ALA A 65 -3.57 17.60 -3.51
N PRO A 66 -4.14 18.18 -4.58
CA PRO A 66 -3.52 18.15 -5.90
C PRO A 66 -2.22 18.96 -5.91
N ALA A 67 -1.10 18.31 -6.26
CA ALA A 67 0.20 18.96 -6.36
C ALA A 67 1.05 18.37 -7.49
N GLY A 68 1.64 19.24 -8.31
CA GLY A 68 2.57 18.85 -9.38
C GLY A 68 1.89 18.41 -10.69
N THR A 69 2.63 17.65 -11.50
CA THR A 69 2.17 17.14 -12.80
C THR A 69 1.21 15.95 -12.64
N GLU A 70 0.43 15.62 -13.67
CA GLU A 70 -0.48 14.45 -13.63
C GLU A 70 0.25 13.15 -13.28
N GLN A 71 1.46 12.95 -13.82
CA GLN A 71 2.26 11.78 -13.52
C GLN A 71 2.62 11.72 -12.03
N LYS A 72 3.04 12.85 -11.45
CA LYS A 72 3.35 12.94 -10.02
C LYS A 72 2.12 12.65 -9.16
N ARG A 73 0.96 13.17 -9.55
CA ARG A 73 -0.31 12.93 -8.86
C ARG A 73 -0.69 11.45 -8.89
N ARG A 74 -0.55 10.76 -10.03
CA ARG A 74 -0.75 9.31 -10.15
C ARG A 74 0.20 8.53 -9.23
N GLU A 75 1.48 8.89 -9.19
CA GLU A 75 2.46 8.29 -8.26
C GLU A 75 2.05 8.48 -6.79
N THR A 76 1.59 9.67 -6.42
CA THR A 76 1.16 9.98 -5.05
C THR A 76 -0.09 9.18 -4.66
N ILE A 77 -1.09 9.09 -5.55
CA ILE A 77 -2.28 8.23 -5.36
C ILE A 77 -1.85 6.78 -5.15
N LEU A 78 -0.95 6.27 -6.00
CA LEU A 78 -0.48 4.89 -5.92
C LEU A 78 0.25 4.62 -4.60
N ALA A 79 1.14 5.53 -4.19
CA ALA A 79 1.87 5.44 -2.93
C ALA A 79 0.91 5.43 -1.72
N ARG A 80 -0.18 6.21 -1.78
CA ARG A 80 -1.19 6.25 -0.73
C ARG A 80 -1.98 4.94 -0.63
N ILE A 81 -2.38 4.38 -1.77
CA ILE A 81 -3.05 3.06 -1.81
C ILE A 81 -2.14 1.99 -1.21
N TYR A 82 -0.84 2.02 -1.52
CA TYR A 82 0.11 1.07 -0.95
C TYR A 82 0.38 1.30 0.55
N SER A 83 0.34 2.53 1.04
CA SER A 83 0.51 2.79 2.47
C SER A 83 -0.67 2.31 3.31
N ASP A 84 -1.88 2.34 2.73
CA ASP A 84 -3.11 1.90 3.39
C ASP A 84 -3.32 0.38 3.28
N SER A 85 -2.55 -0.30 2.42
CA SER A 85 -2.52 -1.76 2.37
C SER A 85 -1.87 -2.30 3.64
N ILE A 86 -2.63 -3.11 4.39
CA ILE A 86 -2.25 -3.78 5.64
C ILE A 86 -0.78 -4.20 5.56
N LEU A 87 0.06 -3.67 6.45
CA LEU A 87 1.49 -3.96 6.43
C LEU A 87 1.68 -5.48 6.55
N ASN A 88 2.15 -6.05 5.45
CA ASN A 88 2.74 -7.38 5.38
C ASN A 88 3.73 -7.54 6.56
N GLY A 89 3.75 -8.68 7.24
CA GLY A 89 4.69 -8.96 8.33
C GLY A 89 6.16 -8.69 7.98
N ALA A 90 6.54 -8.82 6.70
CA ALA A 90 7.87 -8.44 6.19
C ALA A 90 8.13 -6.92 6.20
N TYR A 91 7.12 -6.10 5.89
CA TYR A 91 7.24 -4.64 6.00
C TYR A 91 7.33 -4.21 7.46
N LEU A 92 6.54 -4.83 8.34
CA LEU A 92 6.64 -4.60 9.78
C LEU A 92 8.03 -4.95 10.29
N LEU A 93 8.61 -6.07 9.84
CA LEU A 93 9.98 -6.47 10.17
C LEU A 93 11.01 -5.45 9.66
N ASP A 94 10.92 -5.04 8.39
CA ASP A 94 11.82 -4.05 7.80
C ASP A 94 11.76 -2.71 8.55
N PHE A 95 10.56 -2.24 8.88
CA PHE A 95 10.38 -1.00 9.63
C PHE A 95 10.93 -1.07 11.07
N VAL A 96 10.61 -2.13 11.82
CA VAL A 96 11.13 -2.30 13.18
C VAL A 96 12.65 -2.41 13.15
N SER A 97 13.23 -3.13 12.18
CA SER A 97 14.69 -3.23 12.03
C SER A 97 15.35 -1.87 11.79
N LYS A 98 14.74 -1.02 10.96
CA LYS A 98 15.21 0.34 10.67
C LYS A 98 15.11 1.25 11.88
N GLN A 99 14.01 1.17 12.63
CA GLN A 99 13.78 2.02 13.81
C GLN A 99 14.61 1.60 15.02
N ALA A 100 14.86 0.30 15.18
CA ALA A 100 15.66 -0.25 16.26
C ALA A 100 17.17 -0.26 15.97
N HIS A 101 17.58 -0.04 14.71
CA HIS A 101 18.96 -0.18 14.24
C HIS A 101 19.59 -1.54 14.61
N ALA A 102 18.76 -2.58 14.70
CA ALA A 102 19.14 -3.90 15.19
C ALA A 102 18.46 -4.99 14.37
N GLY A 103 19.02 -6.21 14.42
CA GLY A 103 18.37 -7.39 13.82
C GLY A 103 17.03 -7.65 14.50
N THR A 104 15.99 -7.91 13.71
CA THR A 104 14.65 -8.16 14.23
C THR A 104 14.07 -9.43 13.65
N ARG A 105 13.39 -10.23 14.47
CA ARG A 105 12.60 -11.39 14.03
C ARG A 105 11.18 -11.31 14.59
N VAL A 106 10.21 -11.79 13.84
CA VAL A 106 8.81 -11.89 14.27
C VAL A 106 8.43 -13.36 14.36
N GLU A 107 7.82 -13.74 15.48
CA GLU A 107 7.26 -15.07 15.69
C GLU A 107 5.75 -14.95 15.86
N VAL A 108 4.99 -15.66 15.03
CA VAL A 108 3.53 -15.63 15.07
C VAL A 108 3.03 -16.88 15.79
N GLN A 109 2.11 -16.69 16.74
CA GLN A 109 1.44 -17.76 17.48
C GLN A 109 -0.05 -17.77 17.11
N PRO A 110 -0.45 -18.48 16.04
CA PRO A 110 -1.82 -18.43 15.51
C PRO A 110 -2.87 -18.87 16.52
N GLU A 111 -2.57 -19.89 17.33
CA GLU A 111 -3.49 -20.45 18.35
C GLU A 111 -3.94 -19.43 19.39
N LYS A 112 -3.11 -18.43 19.67
CA LYS A 112 -3.36 -17.40 20.68
C LYS A 112 -3.72 -16.05 20.06
N TYR A 113 -3.80 -15.95 18.73
CA TYR A 113 -3.94 -14.68 18.00
C TYR A 113 -2.91 -13.63 18.46
N THR A 114 -1.67 -14.05 18.73
CA THR A 114 -0.60 -13.14 19.16
C THR A 114 0.64 -13.30 18.30
N PHE A 115 1.41 -12.22 18.16
CA PHE A 115 2.75 -12.26 17.58
C PHE A 115 3.77 -11.57 18.48
N GLN A 116 5.00 -12.01 18.42
CA GLN A 116 6.10 -11.52 19.24
C GLN A 116 7.18 -10.95 18.35
N ILE A 117 7.57 -9.71 18.60
CA ILE A 117 8.66 -9.03 17.90
C ILE A 117 9.89 -9.11 18.78
N TYR A 118 10.92 -9.78 18.29
CA TYR A 118 12.20 -9.89 18.97
C TYR A 118 13.19 -8.90 18.36
N ILE A 119 13.81 -8.08 19.20
CA ILE A 119 14.82 -7.09 18.82
C ILE A 119 16.16 -7.53 19.41
N ALA A 120 17.17 -7.66 18.57
CA ALA A 120 18.54 -8.02 18.96
C ALA A 120 19.28 -6.82 19.57
N ALA A 121 18.80 -6.30 20.70
CA ALA A 121 19.30 -5.08 21.33
C ALA A 121 19.19 -5.12 22.87
N LEU A 122 19.90 -4.20 23.54
CA LEU A 122 19.79 -4.03 24.99
C LEU A 122 18.64 -3.07 25.35
N PRO A 123 17.86 -3.33 26.42
CA PRO A 123 16.82 -2.42 26.90
C PRO A 123 17.33 -1.01 27.27
N SER A 124 18.64 -0.85 27.47
CA SER A 124 19.32 0.40 27.81
C SER A 124 19.72 1.25 26.60
N GLU A 125 19.69 0.71 25.38
CA GLU A 125 19.88 1.52 24.19
C GLU A 125 18.68 2.46 24.03
N LYS A 126 18.92 3.70 23.57
CA LYS A 126 17.87 4.72 23.33
C LYS A 126 16.99 4.35 22.13
N ILE A 127 16.48 3.14 22.11
CA ILE A 127 15.51 2.68 21.13
C ILE A 127 14.19 3.36 21.47
N GLY A 128 13.57 4.00 20.48
CA GLY A 128 12.26 4.63 20.62
C GLY A 128 11.14 3.60 20.76
N VAL A 129 11.14 2.80 21.83
CA VAL A 129 10.20 1.69 22.06
C VAL A 129 8.75 2.16 21.95
N LYS A 130 8.45 3.34 22.50
CA LYS A 130 7.12 3.93 22.43
C LYS A 130 6.66 4.18 20.98
N ALA A 131 7.54 4.72 20.14
CA ALA A 131 7.23 4.97 18.74
C ALA A 131 6.99 3.67 17.96
N ILE A 132 7.75 2.61 18.29
CA ILE A 132 7.55 1.28 17.70
C ILE A 132 6.19 0.70 18.14
N MET A 133 5.85 0.79 19.44
CA MET A 133 4.57 0.30 19.95
C MET A 133 3.38 1.04 19.33
N ASP A 134 3.41 2.37 19.29
CA ASP A 134 2.32 3.19 18.75
C ASP A 134 2.04 2.86 17.27
N MET A 135 3.09 2.62 16.49
CA MET A 135 2.98 2.24 15.08
C MET A 135 2.46 0.82 14.90
N VAL A 136 2.99 -0.15 15.67
CA VAL A 136 2.51 -1.53 15.61
C VAL A 136 1.04 -1.61 16.02
N GLU A 137 0.60 -0.77 16.98
CA GLU A 137 -0.81 -0.68 17.39
C GLU A 137 -1.70 -0.11 16.28
N GLN A 138 -1.22 0.89 15.53
CA GLN A 138 -1.95 1.47 14.39
C GLN A 138 -2.13 0.47 13.25
N VAL A 139 -1.15 -0.41 13.06
CA VAL A 139 -1.05 -1.31 11.91
C VAL A 139 -1.67 -2.66 12.19
N LYS A 140 -1.53 -3.19 13.41
CA LYS A 140 -1.98 -4.54 13.71
C LYS A 140 -3.51 -4.63 13.59
N PRO A 141 -4.03 -5.75 13.09
CA PRO A 141 -5.46 -6.03 13.19
C PRO A 141 -5.92 -5.97 14.64
N ALA A 142 -7.11 -5.40 14.88
CA ALA A 142 -7.65 -5.23 16.23
C ALA A 142 -7.78 -6.55 17.01
N ASN A 143 -7.93 -7.67 16.30
CA ASN A 143 -8.04 -9.02 16.88
C ASN A 143 -6.69 -9.69 17.19
N MET A 144 -5.55 -9.02 16.95
CA MET A 144 -4.24 -9.55 17.28
C MET A 144 -3.61 -8.82 18.47
N GLY A 145 -3.06 -9.59 19.41
CA GLY A 145 -2.18 -9.08 20.45
C GLY A 145 -0.72 -9.11 19.99
N PHE A 146 0.12 -8.24 20.55
CA PHE A 146 1.55 -8.29 20.32
C PHE A 146 2.36 -8.08 21.60
N ALA A 147 3.58 -8.59 21.60
CA ALA A 147 4.56 -8.32 22.65
C ALA A 147 5.94 -8.07 22.04
N LEU A 148 6.65 -7.10 22.60
CA LEU A 148 8.03 -6.79 22.22
C LEU A 148 8.98 -7.48 23.19
N LYS A 149 9.95 -8.23 22.66
CA LYS A 149 10.96 -8.96 23.41
C LYS A 149 12.35 -8.56 22.94
N TYR A 150 13.32 -8.63 23.84
CA TYR A 150 14.73 -8.39 23.53
C TYR A 150 15.46 -9.72 23.50
N GLU A 151 16.30 -9.91 22.49
CA GLU A 151 17.16 -11.09 22.39
C GLU A 151 18.61 -10.67 22.39
N GLN A 152 19.43 -11.50 23.02
CA GLN A 152 20.87 -11.40 22.92
C GLN A 152 21.35 -12.57 22.07
N GLY A 153 21.95 -12.26 20.93
CA GLY A 153 22.82 -13.20 20.26
C GLY A 153 24.05 -13.42 21.14
N ALA A 154 24.00 -14.45 21.97
CA ALA A 154 25.19 -15.01 22.57
C ALA A 154 26.02 -15.68 21.47
N GLY A 155 26.90 -14.92 20.81
CA GLY A 155 27.92 -15.52 19.95
C GLY A 155 28.90 -16.28 20.85
N CYS A 156 28.72 -17.59 20.98
CA CYS A 156 29.72 -18.44 21.60
C CYS A 156 30.44 -19.27 20.54
N VAL A 157 31.72 -19.51 20.76
CA VAL A 157 32.45 -20.50 19.97
C VAL A 157 32.12 -21.87 20.58
N GLU A 158 31.47 -22.72 19.79
CA GLU A 158 31.17 -24.10 20.17
C GLU A 158 32.43 -24.96 20.01
N TYR A 159 32.88 -25.54 21.11
CA TYR A 159 33.88 -26.61 21.14
C TYR A 159 33.17 -27.92 21.46
N PHE A 160 33.77 -29.07 21.11
CA PHE A 160 33.21 -30.39 21.41
C PHE A 160 32.89 -30.53 22.92
N GLY A 161 31.63 -30.31 23.29
CA GLY A 161 31.12 -30.41 24.66
C GLY A 161 31.11 -29.11 25.50
N ALA A 162 31.51 -27.95 24.98
CA ALA A 162 31.45 -26.68 25.73
C ALA A 162 31.24 -25.45 24.83
N CYS A 163 30.53 -24.45 25.36
CA CYS A 163 30.27 -23.15 24.73
C CYS A 163 30.96 -22.08 25.58
N LEU A 164 31.87 -21.30 24.97
CA LEU A 164 32.64 -20.27 25.67
C LEU A 164 32.17 -18.88 25.20
N GLN A 165 31.72 -18.05 26.14
CA GLN A 165 31.18 -16.72 25.85
C GLN A 165 31.69 -15.68 26.85
N THR A 166 32.16 -14.55 26.33
CA THR A 166 32.48 -13.37 27.14
C THR A 166 31.22 -12.52 27.30
N ALA A 167 30.70 -12.41 28.52
CA ALA A 167 29.52 -11.60 28.84
C ALA A 167 29.90 -10.38 29.70
N LYS A 168 29.19 -9.25 29.52
CA LYS A 168 29.32 -8.10 30.42
C LYS A 168 28.56 -8.40 31.72
N VAL A 169 29.26 -8.38 32.84
CA VAL A 169 28.68 -8.50 34.19
C VAL A 169 28.10 -7.14 34.61
N PHE A 170 26.85 -7.12 35.07
CA PHE A 170 26.23 -5.94 35.65
C PHE A 170 25.88 -6.21 37.12
N GLU A 171 26.31 -5.34 38.02
CA GLU A 171 25.81 -5.30 39.39
C GLU A 171 24.48 -4.53 39.43
N ILE A 172 23.40 -5.22 39.76
CA ILE A 172 22.12 -4.57 40.07
C ILE A 172 22.18 -4.14 41.54
N LYS A 173 22.28 -2.83 41.80
CA LYS A 173 22.16 -2.28 43.15
C LYS A 173 20.73 -1.81 43.38
N GLN A 174 20.11 -2.34 44.43
CA GLN A 174 18.82 -1.87 44.93
C GLN A 174 19.03 -0.51 45.61
N VAL A 175 18.39 0.53 45.08
CA VAL A 175 18.31 1.83 45.76
C VAL A 175 17.21 1.70 46.82
N ILE A 176 17.60 1.82 48.10
CA ILE A 176 16.69 1.95 49.25
C ILE A 176 16.25 3.41 49.35
#